data_AF-A0A3D0U5C0-F1
#
_entry.id   AF-A0A3D0U5C0-F1
#
_cell.length_a   1.000
_cell.length_b   1.000
_cell.length_c   1.000
_cell.angle_alpha   90.00
_cell.angle_beta   90.00
_cell.angle_gamma   90.00
#
_symmetry.space_group_name_H-M   'P 1'
#
loop_
_entity.id
_entity.type
_entity.pdbx_description
1 polymer ?
#
loop_
_entity_poly.entity_id
_entity_poly.type
_entity_poly.pdbx_seq_one_letter_code
_entity_poly.pdbx_strand_id
1 'polypeptide(L)' 'MSTAQLQYQSQSVAKPYFIAAIGLFVGQVLFGLIMGLQYVWGDFLFPEIPFNVARMVHTNLLIVWLLFGFMGAAYYLVPE' A
#
# COMPACT_ATOMS: atom_id res chain seq x y z
N MET A 1 -11.41 0.31 -28.68
CA MET A 1 -10.76 -0.21 -27.46
C MET A 1 -11.48 -1.49 -27.10
N SER A 2 -10.80 -2.64 -27.14
CA SER A 2 -11.37 -3.89 -26.63
C SER A 2 -11.57 -3.72 -25.13
N THR A 3 -12.82 -3.67 -24.66
CA THR A 3 -13.09 -3.76 -23.24
C THR A 3 -12.70 -5.17 -22.83
N ALA A 4 -11.67 -5.30 -22.00
CA ALA A 4 -11.34 -6.59 -21.40
C ALA A 4 -12.60 -7.06 -20.66
N GLN A 5 -13.33 -8.02 -21.24
CA GLN A 5 -14.47 -8.61 -20.58
C GLN A 5 -13.93 -9.56 -19.52
N LEU A 6 -14.34 -9.33 -18.28
CA LEU A 6 -14.06 -10.27 -17.19
C LEU A 6 -14.70 -11.61 -17.55
N GLN A 7 -13.95 -12.69 -17.36
CA GLN A 7 -14.48 -14.04 -17.55
C GLN A 7 -15.64 -14.28 -16.59
N TYR A 8 -15.50 -13.79 -15.35
CA TYR A 8 -16.52 -13.83 -14.32
C TYR A 8 -16.77 -12.45 -13.74
N GLN A 9 -18.03 -12.04 -13.63
CA GLN A 9 -18.38 -10.73 -13.08
C GLN A 9 -17.88 -10.55 -11.63
N SER A 10 -17.76 -11.64 -10.87
CA SER A 10 -17.20 -11.66 -9.52
C SER A 10 -15.74 -11.22 -9.46
N GLN A 11 -14.94 -11.32 -10.54
CA GLN A 11 -13.57 -10.80 -10.61
C GLN A 11 -13.48 -9.30 -10.34
N SER A 12 -14.57 -8.55 -10.58
CA SER A 12 -14.62 -7.10 -10.37
C SER A 12 -14.37 -6.68 -8.92
N VAL A 13 -14.64 -7.57 -7.94
CA VAL A 13 -14.41 -7.29 -6.52
C VAL A 13 -12.93 -7.13 -6.18
N ALA A 14 -12.01 -7.61 -7.02
CA ALA A 14 -10.57 -7.43 -6.85
C ALA A 14 -10.11 -5.96 -7.03
N LYS A 15 -10.84 -5.18 -7.85
CA LYS A 15 -10.47 -3.80 -8.20
C LYS A 15 -10.29 -2.87 -6.99
N PRO A 16 -11.25 -2.76 -6.05
CA PRO A 16 -11.06 -1.90 -4.86
C PRO A 16 -9.86 -2.32 -4.00
N TYR A 17 -9.54 -3.62 -3.92
CA TYR A 17 -8.37 -4.09 -3.17
C TYR A 17 -7.07 -3.59 -3.78
N PHE A 18 -6.94 -3.67 -5.11
CA PHE A 18 -5.75 -3.16 -5.79
C PHE A 18 -5.62 -1.63 -5.70
N ILE A 19 -6.74 -0.90 -5.81
CA ILE A 19 -6.73 0.57 -5.65
C ILE A 19 -6.27 0.94 -4.24
N ALA A 20 -6.81 0.28 -3.20
CA ALA A 20 -6.40 0.50 -1.81
C ALA A 20 -4.92 0.13 -1.59
N ALA A 21 -4.47 -1.02 -2.09
CA ALA A 21 -3.09 -1.47 -1.99
C ALA A 21 -2.11 -0.44 -2.59
N ILE A 22 -2.41 0.09 -3.78
CA ILE A 22 -1.58 1.11 -4.44
C ILE A 22 -1.56 2.40 -3.61
N GLY A 23 -2.71 2.85 -3.09
CA GLY A 23 -2.76 4.04 -2.23
C GLY A 23 -1.92 3.89 -0.96
N LEU A 24 -2.02 2.75 -0.29
CA LEU A 24 -1.22 2.44 0.90
C LEU A 24 0.26 2.29 0.59
N PHE A 25 0.62 1.74 -0.57
CA PHE A 25 2.00 1.64 -1.04
C PHE A 25 2.63 3.03 -1.25
N VAL A 26 1.91 3.98 -1.83
CA VAL A 26 2.38 5.37 -1.96
C VAL A 26 2.67 5.96 -0.58
N GLY A 27 1.76 5.78 0.39
CA GLY A 27 1.98 6.19 1.77
C GLY A 27 3.24 5.56 2.37
N GLN A 28 3.41 4.24 2.20
CA GLN A 28 4.60 3.53 2.68
C GLN A 28 5.90 4.11 2.11
N VAL A 29 5.96 4.40 0.81
CA VAL A 29 7.15 4.99 0.16
C VAL A 29 7.45 6.39 0.72
N LEU A 30 6.44 7.24 0.88
CA LEU A 30 6.61 8.58 1.45
C LEU A 30 7.20 8.53 2.86
N PHE A 31 6.69 7.66 3.74
CA PHE A 31 7.26 7.49 5.08
C PHE A 31 8.67 6.87 5.07
N GLY A 32 8.99 6.05 4.06
CA GLY A 32 10.36 5.58 3.84
C GLY A 32 11.32 6.70 3.48
N LEU A 33 10.90 7.63 2.61
CA LEU A 33 11.69 8.81 2.25
C LEU A 33 11.87 9.77 3.43
N ILE A 34 10.82 9.98 4.24
CA ILE A 34 10.90 10.77 5.48
C ILE A 34 11.96 10.21 6.41
N MET A 35 11.93 8.90 6.69
CA MET A 35 12.95 8.26 7.53
C MET A 35 14.34 8.35 6.89
N GLY A 36 14.46 8.14 5.58
CA GLY A 36 15.74 8.28 4.86
C GLY A 36 16.35 9.67 5.02
N LEU A 37 15.53 10.73 5.04
CA LEU A 37 15.99 12.08 5.34
C LEU A 37 16.35 12.25 6.82
N GLN A 38 15.56 11.69 7.74
CA GLN A 38 15.87 11.71 9.18
C GLN A 38 17.21 11.04 9.52
N TYR A 39 17.71 10.10 8.70
CA TYR A 39 19.04 9.52 8.87
C TYR A 39 20.19 10.51 8.67
N VAL A 40 20.00 11.54 7.82
CA VAL A 40 21.04 12.56 7.54
C VAL A 40 20.72 13.92 8.15
N TRP A 41 19.44 14.16 8.50
CA TRP A 41 18.94 15.37 9.15
C TRP A 41 18.02 14.98 10.32
N GLY A 42 18.61 14.73 11.51
CA GLY A 42 17.96 14.04 12.62
C GLY A 42 16.80 14.75 13.33
N ASP A 43 16.69 16.07 13.25
CA ASP A 43 15.61 16.88 13.83
C ASP A 43 14.50 17.21 12.82
N PHE A 44 14.59 16.71 11.58
CA PHE A 44 13.54 16.87 10.58
C PHE A 44 12.20 16.26 11.04
N LEU A 45 11.16 17.11 11.10
CA LEU A 45 9.80 16.80 11.60
C LEU A 45 9.70 16.44 13.09
N PHE A 46 10.74 16.67 13.88
CA PHE A 46 10.64 16.54 15.34
C PHE A 46 10.12 17.86 15.94
N PRO A 47 9.18 17.83 16.92
CA PRO A 47 8.62 16.66 17.62
C PRO A 47 7.35 16.04 17.00
N GLU A 48 6.81 16.58 15.91
CA GLU A 48 5.50 16.20 15.37
C GLU A 48 5.46 14.76 14.82
N ILE A 49 6.51 14.31 14.15
CA ILE A 49 6.67 12.96 13.60
C ILE A 49 8.06 12.40 13.98
N PRO A 50 8.20 11.83 15.19
CA PRO A 50 9.43 11.17 15.59
C PRO A 50 9.75 9.94 14.71
N PHE A 51 11.03 9.61 14.58
CA PHE A 51 11.51 8.52 13.72
C PHE A 51 10.82 7.16 13.99
N ASN A 52 10.60 6.80 15.26
CA ASN A 52 9.92 5.55 15.60
C ASN A 52 8.46 5.52 15.13
N VAL A 53 7.76 6.66 15.13
CA VAL A 53 6.40 6.78 14.59
C VAL A 53 6.43 6.62 13.07
N ALA A 54 7.34 7.32 12.38
CA ALA A 54 7.51 7.17 10.94
C ALA A 54 7.84 5.71 10.54
N ARG A 55 8.67 5.02 11.34
CA ARG A 55 9.02 3.62 11.16
C ARG A 55 7.83 2.69 11.30
N MET A 56 7.01 2.87 12.35
CA MET A 56 5.81 2.05 12.55
C MET A 56 4.83 2.23 11.39
N VAL A 57 4.62 3.46 10.93
CA VAL A 57 3.76 3.71 9.77
C VAL A 57 4.31 3.02 8.52
N HIS A 58 5.61 3.17 8.22
CA HIS A 58 6.23 2.54 7.06
C HIS A 58 6.10 1.00 7.07
N THR A 59 6.46 0.34 8.16
CA THR A 59 6.44 -1.13 8.23
C THR A 59 5.04 -1.71 8.32
N ASN A 60 4.10 -1.04 9.00
CA ASN A 60 2.72 -1.51 9.08
C ASN A 60 2.01 -1.32 7.73
N LEU A 61 2.23 -0.20 7.04
CA LEU A 61 1.71 -0.02 5.69
C LEU A 61 2.24 -1.09 4.74
N LEU A 62 3.53 -1.46 4.83
CA LEU A 62 4.12 -2.56 4.04
C LEU A 62 3.30 -3.85 4.19
N ILE A 63 3.00 -4.24 5.43
CA ILE A 63 2.23 -5.46 5.71
C ILE A 63 0.81 -5.33 5.15
N VAL A 64 0.12 -4.23 5.48
CA VAL A 64 -1.30 -4.08 5.14
C VAL A 64 -1.50 -3.99 3.63
N TRP A 65 -0.69 -3.22 2.90
CA TRP A 65 -0.88 -3.09 1.46
C TRP A 65 -0.61 -4.41 0.73
N LEU A 66 0.36 -5.21 1.19
CA LEU A 66 0.61 -6.55 0.68
C LEU A 66 -0.57 -7.49 0.93
N LEU A 67 -1.19 -7.45 2.12
CA LEU A 67 -2.40 -8.23 2.41
C LEU A 67 -3.56 -7.84 1.48
N PHE A 68 -3.77 -6.54 1.23
CA PHE A 68 -4.74 -6.10 0.23
C PHE A 68 -4.41 -6.62 -1.17
N GLY A 69 -3.13 -6.60 -1.56
CA GLY A 69 -2.66 -7.17 -2.83
C GLY A 69 -2.95 -8.67 -2.94
N PHE A 70 -2.68 -9.44 -1.89
CA PHE A 70 -2.94 -10.89 -1.87
C PHE A 70 -4.44 -11.20 -1.91
N MET A 71 -5.27 -10.46 -1.15
CA MET A 71 -6.72 -10.61 -1.21
C MET A 71 -7.26 -10.26 -2.59
N GLY A 72 -6.83 -9.14 -3.18
CA GLY A 72 -7.22 -8.74 -4.54
C GLY A 72 -6.82 -9.76 -5.60
N ALA A 73 -5.60 -10.32 -5.50
CA ALA A 73 -5.13 -11.38 -6.38
C ALA A 73 -5.99 -12.65 -6.25
N ALA A 74 -6.31 -13.07 -5.02
CA ALA A 74 -7.19 -14.22 -4.78
C ALA A 74 -8.58 -13.99 -5.39
N TYR A 75 -9.20 -12.81 -5.18
CA TYR A 75 -10.49 -12.45 -5.76
C TYR A 75 -10.52 -12.42 -7.29
N TYR A 76 -9.37 -12.21 -7.94
CA TYR A 76 -9.27 -12.21 -9.39
C TYR A 76 -8.97 -13.60 -9.99
N LEU A 77 -8.13 -14.40 -9.32
CA LEU A 77 -7.60 -15.68 -9.84
C LEU A 77 -8.45 -16.91 -9.49
N VAL A 78 -9.13 -16.91 -8.34
CA VAL A 78 -9.94 -18.03 -7.85
C VAL A 78 -11.43 -18.06 -8.30
N PRO A 79 -12.04 -17.02 -8.89
CA PRO A 79 -13.50 -17.01 -9.08
C PRO A 79 -14.01 -18.14 -9.97
N GLU A 80 -15.24 -18.58 -9.65
CA GLU A 80 -15.99 -19.67 -10.29
C GLU A 80 -16.48 -19.39 -11.71
#